data_AF-A0A7V8J5L0-F1
#
_entry.id   AF-A0A7V8J5L0-F1
#
_cell.length_a   1.000
_cell.length_b   1.000
_cell.length_c   1.000
_cell.angle_alpha   90.00
_cell.angle_beta   90.00
_cell.angle_gamma   90.00
#
_symmetry.space_group_name_H-M   'P 1'
#
loop_
_entity.id
_entity.type
_entity.pdbx_description
1 polymer ?
#
loop_
_entity_poly.entity_id
_entity_poly.type
_entity_poly.pdbx_seq_one_letter_code
_entity_poly.pdbx_strand_id
1 'polypeptide(L)'
;MSTPMTDYQIAEAALKKVLAALPCERTLLEQVTHTALPFIREDGTIVGPAADNAAVFVQYPSDWEGLAVSSNTGSHSFWFFYFCDTFRERAMACLGNQPSVCAAIEAAVHHVKADIRHWNSLRAAA
;
A
#
# COMPACT_ATOMS: atom_id res chain seq x y z
N MET A 1 24.48 17.50 5.32
CA MET A 1 24.44 16.41 4.32
C MET A 1 24.02 15.14 5.05
N SER A 2 22.84 14.60 4.74
CA SER A 2 22.39 13.35 5.35
C SER A 2 23.11 12.18 4.69
N THR A 3 23.67 11.27 5.50
CA THR A 3 24.32 10.05 5.01
C THR A 3 23.33 9.23 4.17
N PRO A 4 23.73 8.71 2.99
CA PRO A 4 22.86 7.85 2.21
C PRO A 4 22.47 6.61 3.02
N MET A 5 21.18 6.27 3.01
CA MET A 5 20.66 5.09 3.70
C MET A 5 21.26 3.81 3.10
N THR A 6 21.60 2.86 3.97
CA THR A 6 22.03 1.52 3.53
C THR A 6 20.84 0.71 3.01
N ASP A 7 21.11 -0.33 2.23
CA ASP A 7 20.07 -1.25 1.72
C ASP A 7 19.24 -1.89 2.83
N TYR A 8 19.85 -2.15 3.99
CA TYR A 8 19.15 -2.65 5.17
C TYR A 8 18.18 -1.61 5.74
N GLN A 9 18.64 -0.36 5.91
CA GLN A 9 17.80 0.73 6.39
C GLN A 9 16.64 1.03 5.44
N ILE A 10 16.85 0.93 4.13
CA ILE A 10 15.79 1.08 3.12
C ILE A 10 14.76 -0.05 3.25
N ALA A 11 15.21 -1.30 3.40
CA ALA A 11 14.31 -2.43 3.59
C ALA A 11 13.47 -2.31 4.87
N GLU A 12 14.09 -1.90 5.97
CA GLU A 12 13.41 -1.65 7.25
C GLU A 12 12.39 -0.51 7.14
N ALA A 13 12.77 0.61 6.51
CA ALA A 13 11.88 1.75 6.29
C ALA A 13 10.69 1.39 5.40
N ALA A 14 10.91 0.61 4.34
CA ALA A 14 9.86 0.14 3.45
C ALA A 14 8.86 -0.76 4.19
N LEU A 15 9.35 -1.74 4.95
CA LEU A 15 8.50 -2.60 5.77
C LEU A 15 7.69 -1.78 6.78
N LYS A 16 8.34 -0.85 7.49
CA LYS A 16 7.66 0.00 8.47
C LYS A 16 6.55 0.85 7.83
N LYS A 17 6.80 1.42 6.64
CA LYS A 17 5.79 2.18 5.90
C LYS A 17 4.60 1.30 5.51
N VAL A 18 4.86 0.11 4.98
CA VAL A 18 3.78 -0.82 4.61
C VAL A 18 2.94 -1.18 5.82
N LEU A 19 3.58 -1.61 6.91
CA LEU A 19 2.88 -2.01 8.14
C LEU A 19 2.07 -0.87 8.77
N ALA A 20 2.58 0.37 8.74
CA ALA A 20 1.89 1.53 9.30
C ALA A 20 0.63 1.92 8.50
N ALA A 21 0.59 1.60 7.21
CA ALA A 21 -0.56 1.87 6.34
C ALA A 21 -1.62 0.75 6.38
N LEU A 22 -1.35 -0.38 7.03
CA LEU A 22 -2.31 -1.47 7.11
C LEU A 22 -3.44 -1.10 8.10
N PRO A 23 -4.71 -1.43 7.78
CA PRO A 23 -5.85 -1.13 8.66
C PRO A 23 -5.86 -1.92 9.97
N CYS A 24 -5.13 -3.03 10.02
CA CYS A 24 -4.94 -3.85 11.22
C CYS A 24 -3.62 -4.62 11.14
N GLU A 25 -3.33 -5.42 12.17
CA GLU A 25 -2.09 -6.20 12.23
C GLU A 25 -1.92 -7.12 11.02
N ARG A 26 -0.70 -7.17 10.49
CA ARG A 26 -0.32 -8.02 9.35
C ARG A 26 -0.77 -9.48 9.53
N THR A 27 -0.60 -10.02 10.73
CA THR A 27 -0.96 -11.41 11.09
C THR A 27 -2.45 -11.71 10.91
N LEU A 28 -3.33 -10.72 11.11
CA LEU A 28 -4.76 -10.85 10.86
C LEU A 28 -5.07 -10.74 9.37
N LEU A 29 -4.41 -9.82 8.66
CA LEU A 29 -4.58 -9.65 7.22
C LEU A 29 -4.08 -10.86 6.41
N GLU A 30 -3.07 -11.57 6.89
CA GLU A 30 -2.56 -12.77 6.24
C GLU A 30 -3.56 -13.94 6.26
N GLN A 31 -4.57 -13.88 7.14
CA GLN A 31 -5.61 -14.91 7.27
C GLN A 31 -6.83 -14.64 6.39
N VAL A 32 -6.92 -13.46 5.76
CA VAL A 32 -8.07 -13.07 4.96
C VAL A 32 -7.85 -13.26 3.46
N THR A 33 -8.94 -13.26 2.72
CA THR A 33 -8.95 -13.26 1.25
C THR A 33 -9.08 -11.84 0.70
N HIS A 34 -8.89 -11.69 -0.61
CA HIS A 34 -9.05 -10.40 -1.30
C HIS A 34 -10.43 -9.74 -1.09
N THR A 35 -11.48 -10.52 -0.81
CA THR A 35 -12.83 -10.00 -0.57
C THR A 35 -12.99 -9.27 0.76
N ALA A 36 -12.03 -9.43 1.68
CA ALA A 36 -12.02 -8.72 2.96
C ALA A 36 -11.31 -7.35 2.86
N LEU A 37 -10.70 -7.04 1.71
CA LEU A 37 -10.02 -5.77 1.50
C LEU A 37 -10.98 -4.70 0.93
N PRO A 38 -10.70 -3.42 1.19
CA PRO A 38 -11.32 -2.32 0.46
C PRO A 38 -11.18 -2.51 -1.05
N PHE A 39 -12.18 -2.07 -1.82
CA PHE A 39 -12.17 -2.18 -3.27
C PHE A 39 -12.15 -0.82 -3.97
N ILE A 40 -11.51 -0.78 -5.13
CA ILE A 40 -11.45 0.40 -6.00
C ILE A 40 -12.56 0.31 -7.04
N ARG A 41 -13.38 1.36 -7.14
CA ARG A 41 -14.43 1.50 -8.15
C ARG A 41 -13.88 2.04 -9.46
N GLU A 42 -14.68 1.99 -10.53
CA GLU A 42 -14.30 2.48 -11.85
C GLU A 42 -13.96 3.98 -11.87
N ASP A 43 -14.56 4.77 -10.98
CA ASP A 43 -14.28 6.19 -10.80
C ASP A 43 -13.03 6.48 -9.94
N GLY A 44 -12.31 5.43 -9.51
CA GLY A 44 -11.12 5.52 -8.65
C GLY A 44 -11.43 5.69 -7.16
N THR A 45 -12.69 5.76 -6.75
CA THR A 45 -13.05 5.82 -5.32
C THR A 45 -12.77 4.50 -4.63
N ILE A 46 -12.36 4.59 -3.36
CA ILE A 46 -12.08 3.42 -2.51
C ILE A 46 -13.25 3.26 -1.56
N VAL A 47 -13.82 2.07 -1.52
CA VAL A 47 -14.94 1.72 -0.64
C VAL A 47 -14.60 0.47 0.14
N GLY A 48 -14.90 0.47 1.43
CA GLY A 48 -14.60 -0.63 2.32
C GLY A 48 -15.47 -0.61 3.58
N PRO A 49 -15.29 -1.58 4.48
CA PRO A 49 -15.98 -1.60 5.76
C PRO A 49 -15.67 -0.34 6.59
N ALA A 50 -16.67 0.20 7.28
CA ALA A 50 -16.44 1.29 8.23
C ALA A 50 -15.58 0.81 9.40
N ALA A 51 -14.74 1.69 9.94
CA ALA A 51 -13.79 1.36 11.00
C ALA A 51 -14.48 0.90 12.31
N ASP A 52 -15.67 1.42 12.59
CA ASP A 52 -16.48 1.12 13.77
C ASP A 52 -17.56 0.06 13.50
N ASN A 53 -17.87 -0.24 12.24
CA ASN A 53 -18.90 -1.20 11.86
C ASN A 53 -18.61 -1.88 10.51
N ALA A 54 -18.06 -3.08 10.57
CA ALA A 54 -17.72 -3.88 9.39
C ALA A 54 -18.93 -4.30 8.52
N ALA A 55 -20.17 -4.17 9.02
CA ALA A 55 -21.37 -4.45 8.24
C ALA A 55 -21.79 -3.28 7.33
N VAL A 56 -21.20 -2.10 7.48
CA VAL A 56 -21.50 -0.91 6.69
C VAL A 56 -20.32 -0.60 5.77
N PHE A 57 -20.59 -0.43 4.47
CA PHE A 57 -19.59 0.03 3.53
C PHE A 57 -19.62 1.55 3.41
N VAL A 58 -18.45 2.17 3.51
CA VAL A 58 -18.26 3.62 3.38
C VAL A 58 -17.23 3.92 2.32
N GLN A 59 -17.35 5.11 1.72
CA GLN A 59 -16.29 5.65 0.87
C GLN A 59 -15.17 6.19 1.76
N TYR A 60 -13.94 5.74 1.51
CA TYR A 60 -12.76 6.24 2.19
C TYR A 60 -12.32 7.60 1.63
N PRO A 61 -11.67 8.44 2.45
CA PRO A 61 -11.21 9.74 2.02
C PRO A 61 -10.09 9.61 0.97
N SER A 62 -9.85 10.68 0.21
CA SER A 62 -8.90 10.67 -0.91
C SER A 62 -7.43 10.51 -0.50
N ASP A 63 -7.12 10.73 0.77
CA ASP A 63 -5.80 10.58 1.39
C ASP A 63 -5.62 9.23 2.09
N TRP A 64 -6.60 8.33 2.00
CA TRP A 64 -6.54 7.01 2.64
C TRP A 64 -5.33 6.19 2.17
N GLU A 65 -4.71 5.49 3.12
CA GLU A 65 -3.57 4.60 2.91
C GLU A 65 -3.95 3.16 3.24
N GLY A 66 -3.36 2.20 2.53
CA GLY A 66 -3.57 0.77 2.76
C GLY A 66 -3.64 -0.07 1.49
N LEU A 67 -3.98 -1.34 1.67
CA LEU A 67 -4.18 -2.30 0.59
C LEU A 67 -5.63 -2.27 0.10
N ALA A 68 -5.80 -2.18 -1.22
CA ALA A 68 -7.10 -2.27 -1.88
C ALA A 68 -7.04 -3.22 -3.07
N VAL A 69 -8.20 -3.64 -3.55
CA VAL A 69 -8.35 -4.53 -4.69
C VAL A 69 -9.21 -3.86 -5.75
N SER A 70 -8.78 -3.91 -7.00
CA SER A 70 -9.64 -3.58 -8.15
C SER A 70 -10.02 -4.87 -8.86
N SER A 71 -11.28 -5.01 -9.27
CA SER A 71 -11.71 -6.03 -10.22
C SER A 71 -12.01 -5.37 -11.55
N ASN A 72 -11.27 -5.72 -12.60
CA ASN A 72 -11.56 -5.29 -13.96
C ASN A 72 -11.60 -6.51 -14.88
N THR A 73 -12.67 -6.65 -15.66
CA THR A 73 -12.87 -7.74 -16.63
C THR A 73 -12.57 -9.14 -16.08
N GLY A 74 -12.98 -9.43 -14.83
CA GLY A 74 -12.76 -10.74 -14.19
C GLY A 74 -11.33 -10.98 -13.67
N SER A 75 -10.45 -9.98 -13.74
CA SER A 75 -9.10 -10.01 -13.17
C SER A 75 -9.03 -9.14 -11.92
N HIS A 76 -8.43 -9.66 -10.85
CA HIS A 76 -8.20 -8.93 -9.61
C HIS A 76 -6.76 -8.41 -9.58
N SER A 77 -6.60 -7.14 -9.26
CA SER A 77 -5.30 -6.53 -9.01
C SER A 77 -5.27 -5.92 -7.63
N PHE A 78 -4.19 -6.17 -6.91
CA PHE A 78 -3.90 -5.54 -5.64
C PHE A 78 -3.22 -4.19 -5.87
N TRP A 79 -3.57 -3.25 -5.01
CA TRP A 79 -3.03 -1.90 -5.01
C TRP A 79 -2.63 -1.54 -3.60
N PHE A 80 -1.54 -0.80 -3.47
CA PHE A 80 -1.10 -0.27 -2.19
C PHE A 80 -0.97 1.25 -2.27
N PHE A 81 -1.67 1.94 -1.37
CA PHE A 81 -1.67 3.39 -1.25
C PHE A 81 -0.91 3.80 0.01
N TYR A 82 -0.03 4.77 -0.11
CA TYR A 82 0.80 5.21 1.01
C TYR A 82 1.32 6.63 0.82
N PHE A 83 1.79 7.26 1.89
CA PHE A 83 2.35 8.61 1.81
C PHE A 83 3.85 8.65 1.48
N CYS A 84 4.22 9.44 0.47
CA CYS A 84 5.60 9.76 0.12
C CYS A 84 6.10 10.96 0.93
N ASP A 85 7.01 10.73 1.88
CA ASP A 85 7.57 11.81 2.70
C ASP A 85 8.45 12.80 1.92
N THR A 86 8.99 12.37 0.76
CA THR A 86 9.87 13.19 -0.07
C THR A 86 9.12 14.30 -0.79
N PHE A 87 8.06 13.92 -1.50
CA PHE A 87 7.29 14.86 -2.31
C PHE A 87 6.06 15.39 -1.58
N ARG A 88 5.75 14.83 -0.40
CA ARG A 88 4.56 15.12 0.40
C ARG A 88 3.26 14.84 -0.36
N GLU A 89 3.28 13.78 -1.15
CA GLU A 89 2.17 13.37 -2.02
C GLU A 89 1.78 11.92 -1.73
N ARG A 90 0.55 11.55 -2.11
CA ARG A 90 0.08 10.17 -2.08
C ARG A 90 0.73 9.39 -3.21
N ALA A 91 1.41 8.31 -2.86
CA ALA A 91 1.93 7.34 -3.81
C ALA A 91 0.97 6.15 -3.92
N MET A 92 0.97 5.53 -5.09
CA MET A 92 0.21 4.31 -5.34
C MET A 92 1.06 3.30 -6.11
N ALA A 93 0.99 2.05 -5.67
CA ALA A 93 1.68 0.93 -6.29
C ALA A 93 0.65 -0.06 -6.84
N CYS A 94 0.71 -0.33 -8.14
CA CYS A 94 0.01 -1.47 -8.74
C CYS A 94 0.83 -2.73 -8.47
N LEU A 95 0.27 -3.66 -7.69
CA LEU A 95 0.93 -4.91 -7.34
C LEU A 95 0.53 -6.04 -8.29
N GLY A 96 -0.42 -5.78 -9.19
CA GLY A 96 -1.00 -6.77 -10.09
C GLY A 96 -1.75 -7.87 -9.35
N ASN A 97 -1.93 -9.01 -10.02
CA ASN A 97 -2.54 -10.18 -9.40
C ASN A 97 -1.53 -10.83 -8.43
N GLN A 98 -1.98 -11.11 -7.21
CA GLN A 98 -1.19 -11.76 -6.17
C GLN A 98 -1.93 -12.99 -5.66
N PRO A 99 -1.23 -14.09 -5.35
CA PRO A 99 -1.86 -15.34 -4.93
C PRO A 99 -2.52 -15.25 -3.54
N SER A 100 -2.17 -14.24 -2.74
CA SER A 100 -2.72 -14.02 -1.40
C SER A 100 -2.51 -12.57 -0.95
N VAL A 101 -3.19 -12.17 0.14
CA VAL A 101 -2.96 -10.88 0.80
C VAL A 101 -1.52 -10.80 1.34
N CYS A 102 -0.96 -11.91 1.84
CA CYS A 102 0.43 -11.98 2.27
C CYS A 102 1.40 -11.63 1.12
N ALA A 103 1.22 -12.25 -0.05
CA ALA A 103 2.03 -11.96 -1.23
C ALA A 103 1.86 -10.50 -1.69
N ALA A 104 0.66 -9.92 -1.56
CA ALA A 104 0.44 -8.50 -1.83
C ALA A 104 1.19 -7.58 -0.85
N ILE A 105 1.22 -7.91 0.45
CA ILE A 105 2.01 -7.16 1.44
C ILE A 105 3.51 -7.21 1.08
N GLU A 106 4.03 -8.38 0.72
CA GLU A 106 5.44 -8.53 0.30
C GLU A 106 5.73 -7.73 -0.98
N ALA A 107 4.86 -7.81 -1.98
CA ALA A 107 4.97 -7.02 -3.20
C ALA A 107 4.96 -5.51 -2.91
N ALA A 108 4.11 -5.05 -1.99
CA ALA A 108 4.08 -3.66 -1.54
C ALA A 108 5.42 -3.25 -0.93
N VAL A 109 6.01 -4.08 -0.06
CA VAL A 109 7.33 -3.79 0.55
C VAL A 109 8.41 -3.67 -0.53
N HIS A 110 8.40 -4.56 -1.52
CA HIS A 110 9.35 -4.50 -2.64
C HIS A 110 9.19 -3.22 -3.46
N HIS A 111 7.96 -2.79 -3.74
CA HIS A 111 7.69 -1.55 -4.47
C HIS A 111 8.15 -0.32 -3.68
N VAL A 112 7.75 -0.21 -2.40
CA VAL A 112 8.14 0.90 -1.53
C VAL A 112 9.67 0.97 -1.38
N LYS A 113 10.36 -0.17 -1.32
CA LYS A 113 11.83 -0.23 -1.30
C LYS A 113 12.43 0.38 -2.57
N ALA A 114 11.87 0.07 -3.75
CA ALA A 114 12.32 0.65 -5.01
C ALA A 114 12.07 2.16 -5.06
N ASP A 115 10.91 2.61 -4.59
CA ASP A 115 10.56 4.02 -4.54
C ASP A 115 11.46 4.82 -3.60
N ILE A 116 11.73 4.31 -2.38
CA ILE A 116 12.67 4.96 -1.44
C ILE A 116 14.07 5.08 -2.07
N ARG A 117 14.56 4.04 -2.77
CA ARG A 117 15.84 4.11 -3.48
C ARG A 117 15.84 5.21 -4.54
N HIS A 118 14.80 5.24 -5.36
CA HIS A 118 14.66 6.24 -6.40
C HIS A 118 14.60 7.66 -5.82
N TRP A 119 13.78 7.90 -4.80
CA TRP A 119 13.64 9.22 -4.18
C TRP A 119 14.92 9.67 -3.47
N ASN A 120 15.63 8.76 -2.81
CA ASN A 120 16.93 9.04 -2.23
C ASN A 120 17.96 9.42 -3.31
N SER A 121 17.93 8.78 -4.49
CA SER A 121 18.81 9.16 -5.60
C SER A 121 18.51 10.56 -6.13
N LEU A 122 17.23 10.96 -6.19
CA LEU A 122 16.83 12.30 -6.61
C LEU A 122 17.28 13.36 -5.60
N ARG A 123 17.17 13.09 -4.30
CA ARG A 123 17.67 13.99 -3.23
C ARG A 123 19.18 14.14 -3.23
N ALA A 124 19.93 13.10 -3.63
CA ALA A 124 21.39 13.15 -3.69
C ALA A 124 21.91 13.91 -4.92
N ALA A 125 21.08 14.04 -5.96
CA ALA A 125 21.39 14.76 -7.19
C ALA A 125 20.98 16.25 -7.18
N ALA A 126 20.14 16.65 -6.22
CA ALA A 126 19.68 18.03 -5.99
C ALA A 126 20.60 18.77 -5.02
#